data_AF-A0A2U1B9U0-F1
#
_entry.id   AF-A0A2U1B9U0-F1
#
_cell.length_a   1.000
_cell.length_b   1.000
_cell.length_c   1.000
_cell.angle_alpha   90.00
_cell.angle_beta   90.00
_cell.angle_gamma   90.00
#
_symmetry.space_group_name_H-M   'P 1'
#
loop_
_entity.id
_entity.type
_entity.pdbx_description
1 polymer ?
#
loop_
_entity_poly.entity_id
_entity_poly.type
_entity_poly.pdbx_seq_one_letter_code
_entity_poly.pdbx_strand_id
1 'polypeptide(L)'
;MNEKRSILELLLREETPNVRKSLPTARYRVKRLSELLGEDVVFELRALPYGKVSELKESMSEDLSVHIVLSGVVSPDLKDPALQAKFGGATPAETVKALLLPGEIEDLSRAVERLCGYRTATIEEVKNA
;
A
#
# COMPACT_ATOMS: atom_id res chain seq x y z
N MET A 1 -34.30 20.61 -21.15
CA MET A 1 -32.96 21.23 -21.24
C MET A 1 -32.19 20.81 -20.00
N ASN A 2 -31.50 19.67 -20.06
CA ASN A 2 -30.74 19.19 -18.90
C ASN A 2 -29.43 19.99 -18.89
N GLU A 3 -29.30 20.90 -17.94
CA GLU A 3 -28.10 21.70 -17.73
C GLU A 3 -26.87 20.81 -17.85
N LYS A 4 -25.87 21.29 -18.59
CA LYS A 4 -24.51 20.78 -18.51
C LYS A 4 -24.06 20.96 -17.06
N ARG A 5 -24.34 19.98 -16.20
CA ARG A 5 -23.77 19.90 -14.85
C ARG A 5 -22.26 20.02 -15.04
N SER A 6 -21.66 21.07 -14.50
CA SER A 6 -20.24 21.33 -14.73
C SER A 6 -19.45 20.19 -14.08
N ILE A 7 -18.49 19.60 -14.81
CA ILE A 7 -17.60 18.58 -14.24
C ILE A 7 -16.87 19.14 -13.02
N LEU A 8 -16.56 20.43 -13.03
CA LEU A 8 -15.97 21.10 -11.87
C LEU A 8 -16.89 21.01 -10.64
N GLU A 9 -18.18 21.28 -10.78
CA GLU A 9 -19.14 21.17 -9.66
C GLU A 9 -19.27 19.74 -9.16
N LEU A 10 -19.13 18.74 -10.05
CA LEU A 10 -19.11 17.34 -9.67
C LEU A 10 -17.86 16.99 -8.85
N LEU A 11 -16.69 17.51 -9.23
CA LEU A 11 -15.41 17.28 -8.56
C LEU A 11 -15.28 18.01 -7.21
N LEU A 12 -16.01 19.11 -7.01
CA LEU A 12 -15.98 19.90 -5.77
C LEU A 12 -16.87 19.33 -4.65
N ARG A 13 -17.59 18.24 -4.90
CA ARG A 13 -18.47 17.64 -3.89
C ARG A 13 -17.68 16.91 -2.79
N GLU A 14 -18.29 16.79 -1.62
CA GLU A 14 -17.68 16.13 -0.45
C GLU A 14 -17.34 14.66 -0.70
N GLU A 15 -18.07 13.98 -1.60
CA GLU A 15 -17.78 12.58 -1.96
C GLU A 15 -16.48 12.42 -2.76
N THR A 16 -15.88 13.50 -3.27
CA THR A 16 -14.56 13.47 -3.90
C THR A 16 -13.50 13.67 -2.81
N PRO A 17 -12.89 12.58 -2.28
CA PRO A 17 -11.99 12.71 -1.14
C PRO A 17 -10.71 13.44 -1.54
N ASN A 18 -10.20 14.25 -0.62
CA ASN A 18 -8.81 14.66 -0.69
C ASN A 18 -7.93 13.44 -0.37
N VAL A 19 -7.34 12.84 -1.40
CA VAL A 19 -6.51 11.64 -1.28
C VAL A 19 -5.26 11.82 -0.41
N ARG A 20 -4.85 13.05 -0.08
CA ARG A 20 -3.80 13.28 0.93
C ARG A 20 -4.28 13.07 2.37
N LYS A 21 -5.59 13.22 2.60
CA LYS A 21 -6.23 13.09 3.92
C LYS A 21 -6.88 11.72 4.12
N SER A 22 -7.44 11.15 3.05
CA SER A 22 -8.16 9.88 3.07
C SER A 22 -7.62 8.97 1.98
N LEU A 23 -6.67 8.12 2.35
CA LEU A 23 -6.07 7.13 1.46
C LEU A 23 -6.84 5.80 1.57
N PRO A 24 -7.04 5.06 0.47
CA PRO A 24 -7.59 3.72 0.50
C PRO A 24 -6.81 2.80 1.44
N THR A 25 -7.53 1.95 2.18
CA THR A 25 -6.96 0.93 3.07
C THR A 25 -7.54 -0.45 2.77
N ALA A 26 -6.83 -1.49 3.17
CA ALA A 26 -7.32 -2.87 3.10
C ALA A 26 -6.62 -3.75 4.15
N ARG A 27 -7.25 -4.88 4.50
CA ARG A 27 -6.69 -5.84 5.46
C ARG A 27 -6.39 -7.16 4.76
N TYR A 28 -5.20 -7.70 4.98
CA TYR A 28 -4.73 -8.95 4.37
C TYR A 28 -4.21 -9.92 5.44
N ARG A 29 -4.68 -11.16 5.39
CA ARG A 29 -4.19 -12.24 6.25
C ARG A 29 -2.91 -12.84 5.67
N VAL A 30 -1.85 -12.91 6.47
CA VAL A 30 -0.62 -13.62 6.11
C VAL A 30 -0.78 -15.09 6.46
N LYS A 31 -1.09 -15.92 5.45
CA LYS A 31 -1.50 -17.32 5.63
C LYS A 31 -0.52 -18.13 6.47
N ARG A 32 0.75 -18.20 6.04
CA ARG A 32 1.81 -18.96 6.72
C ARG A 32 1.98 -18.52 8.17
N LEU A 33 2.09 -17.21 8.42
CA LEU A 33 2.24 -16.70 9.79
C LEU A 33 1.02 -17.05 10.65
N SER A 34 -0.18 -16.99 10.08
CA SER A 34 -1.40 -17.34 10.80
C SER A 34 -1.44 -18.82 11.18
N GLU A 35 -1.03 -19.70 10.26
CA GLU A 35 -0.94 -21.13 10.51
C GLU A 35 0.13 -21.45 11.56
N LEU A 36 1.29 -20.80 11.50
CA LEU A 36 2.39 -21.01 12.45
C LEU A 36 2.07 -20.54 13.87
N LEU A 37 1.31 -19.46 14.02
CA LEU A 37 0.99 -18.88 15.32
C LEU A 37 -0.36 -19.38 15.89
N GLY A 38 -1.14 -20.11 15.09
CA GLY A 38 -2.45 -20.62 15.50
C GLY A 38 -3.54 -19.54 15.59
N GLU A 39 -3.25 -18.31 15.16
CA GLU A 39 -4.15 -17.16 15.22
C GLU A 39 -4.07 -16.33 13.93
N ASP A 40 -5.11 -15.53 13.65
CA ASP A 40 -5.18 -14.73 12.43
C ASP A 40 -4.18 -13.56 12.45
N VAL A 41 -3.08 -13.70 11.72
CA VAL A 41 -2.09 -12.63 11.50
C VAL A 41 -2.56 -11.76 10.34
N VAL A 42 -3.22 -10.65 10.67
CA VAL A 42 -3.82 -9.72 9.69
C VAL A 42 -3.06 -8.41 9.66
N PHE A 43 -2.58 -8.04 8.47
CA PHE A 43 -1.91 -6.77 8.24
C PHE A 43 -2.92 -5.74 7.71
N GLU A 44 -2.91 -4.55 8.26
CA GLU A 44 -3.61 -3.38 7.72
C GLU A 44 -2.67 -2.63 6.79
N LEU A 45 -3.12 -2.41 5.55
CA LEU A 45 -2.41 -1.70 4.51
C LEU A 45 -3.11 -0.39 4.17
N ARG A 46 -2.34 0.59 3.72
CA ARG A 46 -2.82 1.87 3.18
C ARG A 46 -2.09 2.19 1.89
N ALA A 47 -2.78 2.86 0.97
CA ALA A 47 -2.16 3.49 -0.18
C ALA A 47 -1.07 4.50 0.26
N LEU A 48 -0.23 4.91 -0.70
CA LEU A 48 0.82 5.89 -0.50
C LEU A 48 0.48 7.18 -1.26
N PRO A 49 0.78 8.37 -0.70
CA PRO A 49 0.72 9.61 -1.46
C PRO A 49 1.63 9.56 -2.69
N TYR A 50 1.23 10.25 -3.78
CA TYR A 50 2.01 10.29 -5.02
C TYR A 50 3.49 10.62 -4.81
N GLY A 51 3.79 11.64 -4.00
CA GLY A 51 5.17 12.05 -3.71
C GLY A 51 6.00 10.92 -3.08
N LYS A 52 5.39 10.10 -2.21
CA LYS A 52 6.10 8.98 -1.58
C LYS A 52 6.37 7.86 -2.59
N VAL A 53 5.42 7.58 -3.48
CA VAL A 53 5.63 6.59 -4.54
C VAL A 53 6.70 7.04 -5.52
N SER A 54 6.74 8.33 -5.89
CA SER A 54 7.77 8.89 -6.77
C SER A 54 9.16 8.73 -6.15
N GLU A 55 9.31 9.16 -4.89
CA GLU A 55 10.55 9.04 -4.12
C GLU A 55 11.06 7.58 -4.08
N LEU A 56 10.17 6.63 -3.80
CA LEU A 56 10.53 5.21 -3.74
C LEU A 56 11.00 4.68 -5.10
N LYS A 57 10.33 5.06 -6.20
CA LYS A 57 10.71 4.62 -7.55
C LYS A 57 12.02 5.25 -8.03
N GLU A 58 12.24 6.52 -7.71
CA GLU A 58 13.46 7.26 -8.07
C GLU A 58 14.70 6.71 -7.36
N SER A 59 14.53 6.12 -6.17
CA SER A 59 15.65 5.53 -5.42
C SER A 59 16.35 4.38 -6.16
N MET A 60 15.74 3.80 -7.20
CA MET A 60 16.24 2.64 -7.97
C MET A 60 16.74 1.48 -7.10
N SER A 61 16.20 1.35 -5.89
CA SER A 61 16.61 0.34 -4.92
C SER A 61 16.17 -1.05 -5.38
N GLU A 62 17.08 -2.02 -5.31
CA GLU A 62 16.77 -3.44 -5.47
C GLU A 62 15.71 -3.92 -4.45
N ASP A 63 15.55 -3.19 -3.34
CA ASP A 63 14.61 -3.45 -2.25
C ASP A 63 13.30 -2.66 -2.36
N LEU A 64 12.91 -2.20 -3.56
CA LEU A 64 11.69 -1.39 -3.74
C LEU A 64 10.45 -2.01 -3.10
N SER A 65 10.21 -3.31 -3.28
CA SER A 65 9.06 -4.00 -2.68
C SER A 65 9.11 -3.97 -1.14
N VAL A 66 10.29 -4.10 -0.54
CA VAL A 66 10.46 -4.00 0.93
C VAL A 66 10.12 -2.60 1.41
N HIS A 67 10.57 -1.57 0.70
CA HIS A 67 10.28 -0.18 1.07
C HIS A 67 8.81 0.21 0.86
N ILE A 68 8.14 -0.37 -0.14
CA ILE A 68 6.69 -0.24 -0.31
C ILE A 68 5.97 -0.88 0.89
N VAL A 69 6.35 -2.09 1.30
CA VAL A 69 5.78 -2.77 2.48
C VAL A 69 5.99 -1.93 3.75
N LEU A 70 7.22 -1.45 4.01
CA LEU A 70 7.54 -0.61 5.17
C LEU A 70 6.78 0.73 5.20
N SER A 71 6.34 1.23 4.04
CA SER A 71 5.60 2.48 3.94
C SER A 71 4.08 2.28 3.96
N GLY A 72 3.61 1.13 3.45
CA GLY A 72 2.21 0.84 3.23
C GLY A 72 1.54 0.01 4.33
N VAL A 73 2.31 -0.76 5.11
CA VAL A 73 1.77 -1.47 6.28
C VAL A 73 1.58 -0.48 7.44
N VAL A 74 0.35 -0.37 7.92
CA VAL A 74 -0.06 0.47 9.05
C VAL A 74 -0.05 -0.33 10.35
N SER A 75 -0.48 -1.59 10.30
CA SER A 75 -0.50 -2.50 11.45
C SER A 75 -0.13 -3.90 10.98
N PRO A 76 0.83 -4.60 11.60
CA PRO A 76 1.66 -4.14 12.71
C PRO A 76 2.65 -3.03 12.29
N ASP A 77 3.22 -2.29 13.25
CA ASP A 77 4.34 -1.39 12.96
C ASP A 77 5.61 -2.22 12.69
N LEU A 78 5.96 -2.37 11.41
CA LEU A 78 7.14 -3.14 10.98
C LEU A 78 8.47 -2.48 11.39
N LYS A 79 8.44 -1.27 11.93
CA LYS A 79 9.61 -0.57 12.46
C LYS A 79 9.73 -0.72 13.97
N ASP A 80 8.81 -1.43 14.62
CA ASP A 80 8.81 -1.62 16.06
C ASP A 80 10.14 -2.23 16.55
N PRO A 81 10.81 -1.61 17.55
CA PRO A 81 12.07 -2.13 18.10
C PRO A 81 12.00 -3.57 18.60
N ALA A 82 10.84 -4.06 19.05
CA ALA A 82 10.67 -5.44 19.50
C ALA A 82 10.77 -6.44 18.32
N LEU A 83 10.28 -6.05 17.13
CA LEU A 83 10.47 -6.85 15.92
C LEU A 83 11.95 -6.85 15.52
N GLN A 84 12.61 -5.70 15.57
CA GLN A 84 14.05 -5.60 15.27
C GLN A 84 14.88 -6.48 16.21
N ALA A 85 14.61 -6.41 17.52
CA ALA A 85 15.31 -7.21 18.53
C ALA A 85 15.12 -8.73 18.32
N LYS A 86 13.94 -9.16 17.88
CA LYS A 86 13.64 -10.57 17.63
C LYS A 86 14.28 -11.10 16.34
N PHE A 87 14.19 -10.33 15.26
CA PHE A 87 14.59 -10.78 13.91
C PHE A 87 16.00 -10.35 13.52
N GLY A 88 16.70 -9.55 14.33
CA GLY A 88 18.14 -9.30 14.22
C GLY A 88 18.56 -8.36 13.07
N GLY A 89 17.69 -7.46 12.62
CA GLY A 89 17.97 -6.54 11.53
C GLY A 89 18.66 -5.25 11.98
N ALA A 90 19.76 -4.87 11.32
CA ALA A 90 20.38 -3.55 11.51
C ALA A 90 19.50 -2.39 11.00
N THR A 91 18.52 -2.71 10.16
CA THR A 91 17.54 -1.77 9.62
C THR A 91 16.14 -2.38 9.61
N PRO A 92 15.08 -1.55 9.50
CA PRO A 92 13.72 -2.07 9.28
C PRO A 92 13.59 -2.94 8.02
N ALA A 93 14.37 -2.66 6.97
CA ALA A 93 14.34 -3.45 5.74
C ALA A 93 14.83 -4.88 5.98
N GLU A 94 15.94 -5.03 6.70
CA GLU A 94 16.47 -6.34 7.09
C GLU A 94 15.51 -7.10 8.01
N THR A 95 14.84 -6.38 8.93
CA THR A 95 13.80 -6.96 9.79
C THR A 95 12.64 -7.54 8.96
N VAL A 96 12.19 -6.82 7.93
CA VAL A 96 11.15 -7.30 7.02
C VAL A 96 11.60 -8.52 6.22
N LYS A 97 12.83 -8.51 5.69
CA LYS A 97 13.41 -9.65 4.96
C LYS A 97 13.58 -10.90 5.83
N ALA A 98 13.79 -10.73 7.14
CA ALA A 98 13.89 -11.84 8.08
C ALA A 98 12.52 -12.35 8.55
N LEU A 99 11.52 -11.49 8.66
CA LEU A 99 10.16 -11.84 9.12
C LEU A 99 9.32 -12.51 8.01
N LEU A 100 9.38 -11.96 6.80
CA LEU A 100 8.50 -12.31 5.68
C LEU A 100 9.27 -13.06 4.58
N LEU A 101 8.60 -14.02 3.95
CA LEU A 101 9.12 -14.68 2.76
C LEU A 101 9.10 -13.73 1.56
N PRO A 102 9.97 -13.94 0.55
CA PRO A 102 10.00 -13.10 -0.64
C PRO A 102 8.64 -12.96 -1.35
N GLY A 103 7.87 -14.04 -1.45
CA GLY A 103 6.53 -14.01 -2.02
C GLY A 103 5.52 -13.21 -1.18
N GLU A 104 5.63 -13.26 0.15
CA GLU A 104 4.78 -12.47 1.05
C GLU A 104 5.07 -10.97 0.90
N ILE A 105 6.35 -10.60 0.79
CA ILE A 105 6.78 -9.21 0.56
C ILE A 105 6.22 -8.70 -0.77
N GLU A 106 6.35 -9.49 -1.83
CA GLU A 106 5.89 -9.10 -3.16
C GLU A 106 4.36 -8.98 -3.23
N ASP A 107 3.61 -9.89 -2.61
CA ASP A 107 2.15 -9.83 -2.58
C ASP A 107 1.63 -8.63 -1.76
N LEU A 108 2.26 -8.33 -0.62
CA LEU A 108 1.94 -7.15 0.18
C LEU A 108 2.29 -5.85 -0.57
N SER A 109 3.46 -5.79 -1.20
CA SER A 109 3.87 -4.67 -2.06
C SER A 109 2.84 -4.41 -3.17
N ARG A 110 2.45 -5.46 -3.90
CA ARG A 110 1.42 -5.39 -4.94
C ARG A 110 0.07 -4.97 -4.39
N ALA A 111 -0.29 -5.40 -3.19
CA ALA A 111 -1.53 -4.98 -2.55
C ALA A 111 -1.54 -3.48 -2.24
N VAL A 112 -0.43 -2.94 -1.73
CA VAL A 112 -0.25 -1.49 -1.53
C VAL A 112 -0.32 -0.75 -2.88
N GLU A 113 0.37 -1.26 -3.90
CA GLU A 113 0.35 -0.66 -5.25
C GLU A 113 -1.05 -0.63 -5.86
N ARG A 114 -1.86 -1.69 -5.67
CA ARG A 114 -3.27 -1.70 -6.10
C ARG A 114 -4.11 -0.64 -5.38
N LEU A 115 -3.87 -0.42 -4.07
CA LEU A 115 -4.52 0.67 -3.33
C LEU A 115 -4.13 2.05 -3.86
N CYS A 116 -2.94 2.20 -4.43
CA CYS A 116 -2.46 3.40 -5.11
C CYS A 116 -3.00 3.56 -6.55
N GLY A 117 -3.79 2.60 -7.06
CA GLY A 117 -4.29 2.60 -8.44
C GLY A 117 -3.30 2.08 -9.48
N TYR A 118 -2.21 1.42 -9.07
CA TYR A 118 -1.35 0.68 -10.00
C TYR A 118 -1.89 -0.73 -10.24
N ARG A 119 -1.42 -1.37 -11.33
CA ARG A 119 -1.79 -2.75 -11.69
C ARG A 119 -3.29 -2.96 -11.90
N THR A 120 -4.00 -1.88 -12.22
CA THR A 120 -5.43 -1.87 -12.58
C THR A 120 -5.65 -0.82 -13.67
N ALA A 121 -6.70 -0.96 -14.45
CA ALA A 121 -7.17 0.12 -15.30
C ALA A 121 -7.82 1.20 -14.42
N THR A 122 -7.36 2.44 -14.52
CA THR A 122 -7.90 3.59 -13.75
C THR A 122 -8.66 4.58 -14.61
N ILE A 123 -8.57 4.44 -15.93
CA ILE A 123 -9.25 5.27 -16.92
C ILE A 123 -9.73 4.39 -18.07
N GLU A 124 -10.81 4.83 -18.71
CA GLU A 124 -11.36 4.23 -19.92
C GLU A 124 -11.56 5.34 -20.98
N GLU A 125 -11.32 5.02 -22.25
CA GLU A 125 -11.55 5.95 -23.34
C GLU A 125 -13.05 6.08 -23.63
N VAL A 126 -13.56 7.30 -23.62
CA VAL A 126 -14.94 7.59 -24.08
C VAL A 126 -14.91 7.69 -25.59
N LYS A 127 -15.40 6.65 -26.28
CA LYS A 127 -15.48 6.64 -27.74
C LYS A 127 -16.43 7.73 -28.22
N ASN A 128 -16.00 8.48 -29.24
CA ASN A 128 -16.88 9.42 -29.94
C ASN A 128 -17.98 8.62 -30.66
N ALA A 129 -19.25 9.02 -30.47
CA ALA A 129 -20.40 8.46 -31.18
C ALA A 129 -20.43 8.91 -32.63
#